data_AF-A0A1B6D2C6-F1
#
_entry.id   AF-A0A1B6D2C6-F1
#
_cell.length_a   1.000
_cell.length_b   1.000
_cell.length_c   1.000
_cell.angle_alpha   90.00
_cell.angle_beta   90.00
_cell.angle_gamma   90.00
#
_symmetry.space_group_name_H-M   'P 1'
#
loop_
_entity.id
_entity.type
_entity.pdbx_description
1 polymer ?
#
loop_
_entity_poly.entity_id
_entity_poly.type
_entity_poly.pdbx_seq_one_letter_code
_entity_poly.pdbx_strand_id
1 'polypeptide(L)'
;VISESSKWLPSLNLSASKNFGKNNIKLDTLLENVNVVFTLDIPIFKRGVNVFSVSRAKMDAKQSTYDYYEAVKNIEQAVINAWNNVLTAKAIIKASQEAEKAAALALEGIEQEVNLNLKSTTDLLDTEDELFKAR
;
A
#
# COMPACT_ATOMS: atom_id res chain seq x y z
N VAL A 1 -7.61 13.75 -18.71
CA VAL A 1 -7.24 14.01 -20.13
C VAL A 1 -8.27 14.87 -20.86
N ILE A 2 -9.57 14.52 -20.85
CA ILE A 2 -10.62 15.21 -21.65
C ILE A 2 -10.79 16.69 -21.26
N SER A 3 -10.74 17.01 -19.97
CA SER A 3 -10.76 18.40 -19.47
C SER A 3 -9.55 19.22 -19.95
N GLU A 4 -8.37 18.60 -20.06
CA GLU A 4 -7.16 19.27 -20.56
C GLU A 4 -7.20 19.49 -22.08
N SER A 5 -7.74 18.54 -22.84
CA SER A 5 -7.94 18.73 -24.30
C SER A 5 -8.99 19.78 -24.62
N SER A 6 -9.98 19.96 -23.74
CA SER A 6 -11.00 21.01 -23.89
C SER A 6 -10.43 22.42 -23.79
N LYS A 7 -9.20 22.60 -23.26
CA LYS A 7 -8.52 23.90 -23.20
C LYS A 7 -8.09 24.45 -24.57
N TRP A 8 -8.25 23.67 -25.64
CA TRP A 8 -7.98 24.10 -27.01
C TRP A 8 -9.25 24.58 -27.73
N LEU A 9 -10.42 24.36 -27.12
CA LEU A 9 -11.70 24.78 -27.67
C LEU A 9 -12.09 26.14 -27.10
N PRO A 10 -12.81 26.98 -27.86
CA PRO A 10 -13.47 28.15 -27.31
C PRO A 10 -14.33 27.79 -26.11
N SER A 11 -14.28 28.60 -25.06
CA SER A 11 -15.16 28.45 -23.90
C SER A 11 -16.09 29.66 -23.79
N LEU A 12 -17.38 29.39 -23.58
CA LEU A 12 -18.38 30.42 -23.34
C LEU A 12 -18.79 30.36 -21.87
N ASN A 13 -18.50 31.43 -21.14
CA ASN A 13 -18.86 31.58 -19.74
C ASN A 13 -20.01 32.58 -19.60
N LEU A 14 -21.04 32.20 -18.85
CA LEU A 14 -22.17 33.07 -18.49
C LEU A 14 -22.08 33.37 -16.99
N SER A 15 -22.11 34.64 -16.63
CA SER A 15 -22.11 35.09 -15.24
C SER A 15 -23.24 36.08 -15.03
N ALA A 16 -24.15 35.79 -14.12
CA ALA A 16 -25.20 36.70 -13.69
C ALA A 16 -24.94 37.11 -12.25
N SER A 17 -24.89 38.40 -11.98
CA SER A 17 -24.71 38.93 -10.62
C SER A 17 -25.78 39.98 -10.33
N LYS A 18 -26.22 40.00 -9.07
CA LYS A 18 -27.19 40.97 -8.57
C LYS A 18 -26.59 41.66 -7.35
N ASN A 19 -26.32 42.95 -7.47
CA ASN A 19 -25.75 43.73 -6.39
C ASN A 19 -26.86 44.41 -5.60
N PHE A 20 -26.91 44.17 -4.30
CA PHE A 20 -27.87 44.82 -3.40
C PHE A 20 -27.19 46.00 -2.70
N GLY A 21 -27.30 47.19 -3.29
CA GLY A 21 -26.89 48.44 -2.63
C GLY A 21 -27.91 48.83 -1.57
N LYS A 22 -27.55 48.78 -0.29
CA LYS A 22 -28.41 49.30 0.78
C LYS A 22 -28.30 50.83 0.83
N ASN A 23 -29.26 51.51 0.20
CA ASN A 23 -29.68 52.83 0.68
C ASN A 23 -31.16 53.06 0.32
N ASN A 24 -32.03 52.99 1.33
CA ASN A 24 -33.48 53.21 1.31
C ASN A 24 -34.30 52.16 0.53
N ILE A 25 -34.96 51.27 1.28
CA ILE A 25 -35.72 50.13 0.78
C ILE A 25 -36.98 50.62 0.05
N LYS A 26 -36.93 50.67 -1.29
CA LYS A 26 -38.10 50.71 -2.18
C LYS A 26 -38.18 49.37 -2.92
N LEU A 27 -39.38 48.81 -3.07
CA LEU A 27 -39.61 47.52 -3.74
C LEU A 27 -39.17 47.55 -5.22
N ASP A 28 -39.20 48.73 -5.84
CA ASP A 28 -38.81 48.98 -7.24
C ASP A 28 -37.28 48.87 -7.45
N THR A 29 -36.48 49.38 -6.51
CA THR A 29 -35.00 49.35 -6.59
C THR A 29 -34.41 47.95 -6.36
N LEU A 30 -35.21 46.97 -5.93
CA LEU A 30 -34.79 45.57 -5.73
C LEU A 30 -34.71 44.78 -7.04
N LEU A 31 -35.33 45.25 -8.11
CA LEU A 31 -35.30 44.60 -9.44
C LEU A 31 -34.31 45.26 -10.41
N GLU A 32 -33.76 46.42 -10.05
CA GLU A 32 -33.15 47.35 -11.01
C GLU A 32 -31.70 47.01 -11.41
N ASN A 33 -30.97 46.18 -10.66
CA ASN A 33 -29.54 45.92 -10.88
C ASN A 33 -29.19 44.44 -11.06
N VAL A 34 -29.77 43.80 -12.08
CA VAL A 34 -29.36 42.45 -12.52
C VAL A 34 -28.39 42.60 -13.68
N ASN A 35 -27.13 42.21 -13.48
CA ASN A 35 -26.11 42.22 -14.52
C ASN A 35 -25.92 40.81 -15.07
N VAL A 36 -26.03 40.66 -16.40
CA VAL A 36 -25.77 39.40 -17.10
C VAL A 36 -24.62 39.63 -18.07
N VAL A 37 -23.54 38.86 -17.91
CA VAL A 37 -22.31 38.98 -18.70
C VAL A 37 -22.01 37.65 -19.37
N PHE A 38 -21.80 37.69 -20.68
CA PHE A 38 -21.29 36.57 -21.47
C PHE A 38 -19.83 36.85 -21.82
N THR A 39 -18.94 35.91 -21.49
CA THR A 39 -17.51 35.99 -21.81
C THR A 39 -17.13 34.83 -22.71
N LEU A 40 -16.75 35.13 -23.96
CA LEU A 40 -16.25 34.14 -24.91
C LEU A 40 -14.72 34.18 -24.94
N ASP A 41 -14.06 33.14 -24.45
CA ASP A 41 -12.60 32.98 -24.48
C ASP A 41 -12.21 32.10 -25.67
N ILE A 42 -11.50 32.68 -26.64
CA ILE A 42 -10.95 31.98 -27.80
C ILE A 42 -9.42 32.00 -27.69
N PRO A 43 -8.77 30.88 -27.33
CA PRO A 43 -7.32 30.84 -27.20
C PRO A 43 -6.66 30.79 -28.58
N ILE A 44 -6.13 31.93 -29.06
CA ILE A 44 -5.45 32.01 -30.37
C ILE A 44 -4.00 31.49 -30.28
N PHE A 45 -3.28 31.80 -29.20
CA PHE A 45 -1.91 31.32 -28.98
C PHE A 45 -1.55 31.26 -27.50
N LYS A 46 -1.14 30.08 -27.00
CA LYS A 46 -0.78 29.84 -25.58
C LYS A 46 0.64 29.30 -25.40
N ARG A 47 1.54 29.53 -26.37
CA ARG A 47 2.99 29.20 -26.33
C ARG A 47 3.31 27.79 -25.81
N GLY A 48 2.51 26.79 -26.19
CA GLY A 48 2.73 25.38 -25.85
C GLY A 48 2.27 24.91 -24.46
N VAL A 49 1.85 25.80 -23.55
CA VAL A 49 1.42 25.43 -22.17
C VAL A 49 0.29 24.39 -22.19
N ASN A 50 -0.66 24.55 -23.11
CA ASN A 50 -1.80 23.64 -23.24
C ASN A 50 -1.42 22.28 -23.86
N VAL A 51 -0.30 22.17 -24.58
CA VAL A 51 0.21 20.90 -25.11
C VAL A 51 0.85 20.09 -23.98
N PHE A 52 1.65 20.77 -23.15
CA PHE A 52 2.27 20.15 -21.98
C PHE A 52 1.24 19.70 -20.95
N SER A 53 0.14 20.44 -20.79
CA SER A 53 -0.92 20.07 -19.82
C SER A 53 -1.68 18.80 -20.24
N VAL A 54 -1.98 18.64 -21.54
CA VAL A 54 -2.57 17.39 -22.07
C VAL A 54 -1.59 16.23 -21.94
N SER A 55 -0.30 16.45 -22.25
CA SER A 55 0.74 15.43 -22.07
C SER A 55 0.87 15.01 -20.61
N ARG A 56 0.88 15.97 -19.68
CA ARG A 56 0.89 15.71 -18.23
C ARG A 56 -0.31 14.88 -17.80
N ALA A 57 -1.53 15.27 -18.16
CA ALA A 57 -2.72 14.49 -17.78
C ALA A 57 -2.75 13.08 -18.40
N LYS A 58 -2.08 12.84 -19.53
CA LYS A 58 -1.88 11.48 -20.06
C LYS A 58 -0.87 10.69 -19.22
N MET A 59 0.21 11.33 -18.78
CA MET A 59 1.20 10.70 -17.88
C MET A 59 0.59 10.40 -16.52
N ASP A 60 -0.21 11.31 -15.95
CA ASP A 60 -0.91 11.09 -14.68
C ASP A 60 -1.86 9.89 -14.78
N ALA A 61 -2.61 9.77 -15.88
CA ALA A 61 -3.47 8.60 -16.12
C ALA A 61 -2.65 7.30 -16.23
N LYS A 62 -1.49 7.32 -16.90
CA LYS A 62 -0.58 6.17 -16.94
C LYS A 62 -0.02 5.84 -15.57
N GLN A 63 0.34 6.85 -14.77
CA GLN A 63 0.83 6.68 -13.41
C GLN A 63 -0.22 5.96 -12.55
N SER A 64 -1.48 6.41 -12.56
CA SER A 64 -2.55 5.71 -11.84
C SER A 64 -2.72 4.25 -12.27
N THR A 65 -2.52 3.93 -13.55
CA THR A 65 -2.50 2.55 -14.02
C THR A 65 -1.32 1.75 -13.46
N TYR A 66 -0.13 2.35 -13.39
CA TYR A 66 1.03 1.69 -12.79
C TYR A 66 0.87 1.51 -11.27
N ASP A 67 0.34 2.50 -10.57
CA ASP A 67 0.06 2.43 -9.13
C ASP A 67 -0.91 1.27 -8.82
N TYR A 68 -1.91 1.05 -9.69
CA TYR A 68 -2.79 -0.11 -9.59
C TYR A 68 -2.03 -1.44 -9.74
N TYR A 69 -1.17 -1.57 -10.76
CA TYR A 69 -0.37 -2.78 -10.95
C TYR A 69 0.63 -3.03 -9.81
N GLU A 70 1.21 -1.95 -9.27
CA GLU A 70 2.09 -2.03 -8.10
C GLU A 70 1.34 -2.53 -6.88
N ALA A 71 0.13 -2.02 -6.61
CA ALA A 71 -0.72 -2.50 -5.52
C ALA A 71 -1.05 -3.99 -5.67
N VAL A 72 -1.40 -4.45 -6.88
CA VAL A 72 -1.66 -5.87 -7.15
C VAL A 72 -0.42 -6.72 -6.86
N LYS A 73 0.75 -6.33 -7.38
CA LYS A 73 2.01 -7.06 -7.15
C LYS A 73 2.41 -7.10 -5.68
N ASN A 74 2.20 -6.01 -4.94
CA ASN A 74 2.48 -5.95 -3.51
C ASN A 74 1.61 -6.95 -2.73
N ILE A 75 0.32 -7.08 -3.10
CA ILE A 75 -0.58 -8.08 -2.51
C ILE A 75 -0.10 -9.50 -2.86
N GLU A 76 0.23 -9.78 -4.12
CA GLU A 76 0.75 -11.09 -4.54
C GLU A 76 2.01 -11.47 -3.77
N GLN A 77 2.97 -10.56 -3.66
CA GLN A 77 4.21 -10.77 -2.89
C GLN A 77 3.93 -11.01 -1.41
N ALA A 78 3.02 -10.25 -0.81
CA ALA A 78 2.64 -10.43 0.58
C ALA A 78 2.03 -11.82 0.83
N VAL A 79 1.17 -12.30 -0.07
CA VAL A 79 0.56 -13.63 0.01
C VAL A 79 1.60 -14.73 -0.15
N ILE A 80 2.50 -14.60 -1.14
CA ILE A 80 3.59 -15.57 -1.36
C ILE A 80 4.50 -15.65 -0.13
N ASN A 81 4.88 -14.50 0.44
CA ASN A 81 5.71 -14.45 1.63
C ASN A 81 5.00 -15.07 2.84
N ALA A 82 3.71 -14.78 3.05
CA ALA A 82 2.92 -15.38 4.11
C ALA A 82 2.83 -16.91 3.98
N TRP A 83 2.60 -17.40 2.76
CA TRP A 83 2.56 -18.84 2.48
C TRP A 83 3.92 -19.51 2.73
N ASN A 84 5.01 -18.92 2.23
CA ASN A 84 6.35 -19.42 2.45
C ASN A 84 6.74 -19.42 3.93
N ASN A 85 6.31 -18.41 4.70
CA ASN A 85 6.53 -18.37 6.14
C ASN A 85 5.83 -19.54 6.85
N VAL A 86 4.58 -19.86 6.47
CA VAL A 86 3.86 -21.01 7.03
C VAL A 86 4.54 -22.33 6.64
N LEU A 87 4.97 -22.46 5.39
CA LEU A 87 5.69 -23.64 4.92
C LEU A 87 7.00 -23.84 5.70
N THR A 88 7.80 -22.78 5.84
CA THR A 88 9.06 -22.80 6.58
C THR A 88 8.83 -23.08 8.06
N ALA A 89 7.85 -22.44 8.70
CA ALA A 89 7.51 -22.71 10.09
C ALA A 89 7.11 -24.17 10.32
N LYS A 90 6.33 -24.75 9.41
CA LYS A 90 5.97 -26.17 9.46
C LYS A 90 7.19 -27.09 9.30
N ALA A 91 8.11 -26.76 8.40
CA ALA A 91 9.36 -27.50 8.23
C ALA A 91 10.26 -27.41 9.47
N ILE A 92 10.36 -26.23 10.08
CA ILE A 92 11.11 -26.01 11.33
C ILE A 92 10.50 -26.83 12.46
N ILE A 93 9.18 -26.79 12.65
CA ILE A 93 8.50 -27.59 13.69
C ILE A 93 8.80 -29.09 13.51
N LYS A 94 8.73 -29.59 12.28
CA LYS A 94 9.04 -31.00 12.01
C LYS A 94 10.51 -31.32 12.32
N ALA A 95 11.44 -30.45 11.93
CA ALA A 95 12.86 -30.64 12.21
C ALA A 95 13.15 -30.59 13.72
N SER A 96 12.54 -29.66 14.47
CA SER A 96 12.64 -29.59 15.93
C SER A 96 12.11 -30.84 16.60
N GLN A 97 10.99 -31.40 16.14
CA GLN A 97 10.45 -32.66 16.67
C GLN A 97 11.38 -33.86 16.40
N GLU A 98 12.02 -33.91 15.24
CA GLU A 98 13.01 -34.95 14.92
C GLU A 98 14.29 -34.77 15.76
N ALA A 99 14.74 -33.53 15.99
CA ALA A 99 15.86 -33.22 16.85
C ALA A 99 15.59 -33.61 18.32
N GLU A 100 14.39 -33.32 18.85
CA GLU A 100 13.99 -33.73 20.20
C GLU A 100 14.01 -35.26 20.34
N LYS A 101 13.46 -35.99 19.35
CA LYS A 101 13.49 -37.46 19.34
C LYS A 101 14.91 -38.01 19.32
N ALA A 102 15.80 -37.40 18.53
CA ALA A 102 17.20 -37.81 18.47
C ALA A 102 17.92 -37.55 19.80
N ALA A 103 17.70 -36.38 20.42
CA ALA A 103 18.28 -36.05 21.73
C ALA A 103 17.75 -36.98 22.84
N ALA A 104 16.47 -37.34 22.81
CA ALA A 104 15.88 -38.28 23.76
C ALA A 104 16.48 -39.68 23.62
N LEU A 105 16.70 -40.15 22.39
CA LEU A 105 17.37 -41.43 22.13
C LEU A 105 18.83 -41.42 22.58
N ALA A 106 19.53 -40.30 22.37
CA ALA A 106 20.91 -40.13 22.83
C ALA A 106 21.01 -40.19 24.36
N LEU A 107 20.06 -39.55 25.06
CA LEU A 107 19.95 -39.62 26.52
C LEU A 107 19.75 -41.07 26.99
N GLU A 108 18.81 -41.80 26.38
CA GLU A 108 18.58 -43.21 26.71
C GLU A 108 19.84 -44.07 26.52
N GLY A 109 20.61 -43.81 25.45
CA GLY A 109 21.90 -44.48 25.23
C GLY A 109 22.92 -44.19 26.33
N ILE A 110 23.03 -42.94 26.77
CA ILE A 110 23.98 -42.54 27.82
C ILE A 110 23.53 -43.02 29.20
N GLU A 111 22.23 -43.01 29.49
CA GLU A 111 21.68 -43.62 30.71
C GLU A 111 22.06 -45.09 30.83
N GLN A 112 21.98 -45.86 29.74
CA GLN A 112 22.40 -47.26 29.72
C GLN A 112 23.91 -47.42 29.95
N GLU A 113 24.74 -46.58 29.32
CA GLU A 113 26.20 -46.61 29.50
C GLU A 113 26.63 -46.24 30.94
N VAL A 114 25.97 -45.26 31.56
CA VAL A 114 26.22 -44.85 32.95
C VAL A 114 25.79 -45.95 33.92
N ASN A 115 24.65 -46.60 33.70
CA ASN A 115 24.21 -47.75 34.51
C ASN A 115 25.18 -48.93 34.46
N LEU A 116 25.90 -49.10 33.35
CA LEU A 116 26.96 -50.09 33.18
C LEU A 116 28.32 -49.64 33.73
N ASN A 117 28.40 -48.47 34.39
CA ASN A 117 29.63 -47.80 34.84
C ASN A 117 30.66 -47.55 33.71
N LEU A 118 30.19 -47.44 32.46
CA LEU A 118 31.05 -47.19 31.29
C LEU A 118 31.23 -45.70 31.01
N LYS A 119 30.43 -44.83 31.64
CA LYS A 119 30.39 -43.39 31.40
C LYS A 119 30.12 -42.59 32.67
N SER A 120 30.48 -41.31 32.70
CA SER A 120 30.39 -40.46 33.90
C SER A 120 28.99 -39.91 34.12
N THR A 121 28.62 -39.66 35.38
CA THR A 121 27.37 -38.95 35.73
C THR A 121 27.35 -37.51 35.22
N THR A 122 28.51 -36.91 34.96
CA THR A 122 28.59 -35.58 34.31
C THR A 122 28.11 -35.65 32.86
N ASP A 123 28.46 -36.71 32.14
CA ASP A 123 28.05 -36.87 30.73
C ASP A 123 26.54 -37.08 30.60
N LEU A 124 25.91 -37.69 31.62
CA LEU A 124 24.45 -37.78 31.71
C LEU A 124 23.82 -36.40 31.84
N LEU A 125 24.32 -35.58 32.78
CA LEU A 125 23.80 -34.24 33.02
C LEU A 125 23.95 -33.34 31.78
N ASP A 126 25.09 -33.42 31.09
CA ASP A 126 25.33 -32.65 29.87
C ASP A 126 24.34 -33.04 28.75
N THR A 127 23.98 -34.32 28.66
CA THR A 127 23.02 -34.83 27.67
C THR A 127 21.58 -34.46 28.03
N GLU A 128 21.23 -34.46 29.33
CA GLU A 128 19.95 -33.92 29.81
C GLU A 128 19.81 -32.43 29.46
N ASP A 129 20.88 -31.66 29.59
CA ASP A 129 20.96 -30.25 29.20
C ASP A 129 20.80 -30.06 27.69
N GLU A 130 21.36 -30.95 26.86
CA GLU A 130 21.16 -30.96 25.41
C GLU A 130 19.71 -31.27 25.02
N LEU A 131 19.07 -32.24 25.67
CA LEU A 131 17.65 -32.53 25.48
C LEU A 131 16.77 -31.34 25.90
N PHE A 132 17.10 -30.68 27.01
CA PHE A 132 16.38 -29.50 27.46
C PHE A 132 16.48 -28.35 26.45
N LYS A 133 17.64 -28.14 25.82
CA LYS A 133 17.84 -27.13 24.76
C LYS A 133 17.14 -27.48 23.45
N ALA A 134 16.92 -28.77 23.17
CA ALA A 134 16.26 -29.24 21.96
C ALA A 134 14.72 -29.14 22.03
N ARG A 135 14.15 -29.02 23.24
CA ARG A 135 12.73 -28.80 23.52
C ARG A 135 12.33 -27.33 23.42
#